data_AF-A0A6A5GPI5-F1
#
_entry.id   AF-A0A6A5GPI5-F1
#
_cell.length_a   1.000
_cell.length_b   1.000
_cell.length_c   1.000
_cell.angle_alpha   90.00
_cell.angle_beta   90.00
_cell.angle_gamma   90.00
#
_symmetry.space_group_name_H-M   'P 1'
#
loop_
_entity.id
_entity.type
_entity.pdbx_description
1 polymer ?
#
loop_
_entity_poly.entity_id
_entity_poly.type
_entity_poly.pdbx_seq_one_letter_code
_entity_poly.pdbx_strand_id
1 'polypeptide(L)'
;MLLLTLLLLPFSISGQTDYILNPACINEFNEIYSCVRNQSLFRFSESSPRDDSALNHELSEELQYVLACSGPLHCPISQIFRSFLYQKKCILDYYNENLEACAGMFVVLEVWRKCATSDVDDFFFELDEKCAVVEFLNHSTCDNKDASRFLLFTNLVRSIYVSANRYGPEIKHYIEKIRISF
;
A
#
# COMPACT_ATOMS: atom_id res chain seq x y z
N MET A 1 -28.00 -37.51 -49.94
CA MET A 1 -26.98 -36.49 -49.64
C MET A 1 -27.47 -35.68 -48.45
N LEU A 2 -26.99 -36.02 -47.25
CA LEU A 2 -27.35 -35.33 -46.01
C LEU A 2 -26.19 -34.37 -45.68
N LEU A 3 -26.45 -33.06 -45.72
CA LEU A 3 -25.54 -32.05 -45.20
C LEU A 3 -25.51 -32.18 -43.66
N LEU A 4 -24.37 -32.57 -43.10
CA LEU A 4 -24.13 -32.55 -41.67
C LEU A 4 -23.49 -31.20 -41.31
N THR A 5 -24.30 -30.23 -40.89
CA THR A 5 -23.83 -28.94 -40.38
C THR A 5 -23.21 -29.18 -39.00
N LEU A 6 -21.87 -29.21 -38.92
CA LEU A 6 -21.16 -29.14 -37.64
C LEU A 6 -21.40 -27.75 -37.04
N LEU A 7 -22.29 -27.68 -36.05
CA LEU A 7 -22.37 -26.57 -35.10
C LEU A 7 -21.08 -26.56 -34.27
N LEU A 8 -20.11 -25.74 -34.66
CA LEU A 8 -19.05 -25.29 -33.77
C LEU A 8 -19.69 -24.33 -32.76
N LEU A 9 -20.13 -24.88 -31.63
CA LEU A 9 -20.40 -24.07 -30.44
C LEU A 9 -19.08 -23.40 -30.04
N PRO A 10 -18.99 -22.07 -30.00
CA PRO A 10 -17.86 -21.44 -29.35
C PRO A 10 -18.01 -21.76 -27.87
N PHE A 11 -17.24 -22.72 -27.37
CA PHE A 11 -16.93 -22.76 -25.96
C PHE A 11 -16.23 -21.44 -25.68
N SER A 12 -16.98 -20.48 -25.17
CA SER A 12 -16.47 -19.33 -24.46
C SER A 12 -15.67 -19.89 -23.29
N ILE A 13 -14.39 -20.17 -23.52
CA ILE A 13 -13.43 -20.29 -22.44
C ILE A 13 -13.38 -18.87 -21.88
N SER A 14 -14.25 -18.57 -20.91
CA SER A 14 -14.00 -17.46 -20.01
C SER A 14 -12.64 -17.77 -19.42
N GLY A 15 -11.63 -17.06 -19.89
CA GLY A 15 -10.28 -17.15 -19.36
C GLY A 15 -10.28 -16.60 -17.95
N GLN A 16 -10.84 -17.36 -17.01
CA GLN A 16 -10.44 -17.30 -15.62
C GLN A 16 -9.05 -17.92 -15.65
N THR A 17 -8.04 -17.06 -15.76
CA THR A 17 -6.66 -17.50 -15.59
C THR A 17 -6.59 -17.96 -14.14
N ASP A 18 -6.73 -19.26 -13.92
CA ASP A 18 -6.47 -19.85 -12.61
C ASP A 18 -5.01 -19.54 -12.30
N TYR A 19 -4.79 -18.50 -11.49
CA TYR A 19 -3.47 -18.21 -10.95
C TYR A 19 -3.11 -19.43 -10.11
N ILE A 20 -2.24 -20.29 -10.62
CA ILE A 20 -1.73 -21.43 -9.87
C ILE A 20 -0.81 -20.86 -8.80
N LEU A 21 -1.39 -20.54 -7.64
CA LEU A 21 -0.67 -20.00 -6.50
C LEU A 21 0.22 -21.08 -5.91
N ASN A 22 1.45 -20.71 -5.56
CA ASN A 22 2.38 -21.63 -4.93
C ASN A 22 1.90 -21.95 -3.50
N PRO A 23 1.64 -23.22 -3.15
CA PRO A 23 1.15 -23.60 -1.82
C PRO A 23 2.06 -23.18 -0.67
N ALA A 24 3.38 -23.20 -0.88
CA ALA A 24 4.34 -22.73 0.14
C ALA A 24 4.16 -21.22 0.41
N CYS A 25 3.96 -20.44 -0.65
CA CYS A 25 3.66 -19.02 -0.51
C CYS A 25 2.32 -18.77 0.17
N ILE A 26 1.27 -19.56 -0.11
CA ILE A 26 -0.02 -19.46 0.59
C ILE A 26 0.16 -19.66 2.10
N ASN A 27 0.95 -20.66 2.52
CA ASN A 27 1.22 -20.90 3.94
C ASN A 27 1.94 -19.72 4.59
N GLU A 28 2.96 -19.16 3.94
CA GLU A 28 3.67 -17.98 4.46
C GLU A 28 2.79 -16.74 4.54
N PHE A 29 1.88 -16.52 3.58
CA PHE A 29 0.90 -15.46 3.70
C PHE A 29 -0.09 -15.72 4.85
N ASN A 30 -0.52 -16.97 5.07
CA ASN A 30 -1.35 -17.33 6.22
C ASN A 30 -0.65 -17.04 7.55
N GLU A 31 0.65 -17.34 7.65
CA GLU A 31 1.47 -17.00 8.82
C GLU A 31 1.46 -15.48 9.08
N ILE A 32 1.71 -14.66 8.05
CA ILE A 32 1.63 -13.19 8.17
C ILE A 32 0.23 -12.76 8.64
N TYR A 33 -0.84 -13.28 8.05
CA TYR A 33 -2.22 -12.89 8.40
C TYR A 33 -2.66 -13.41 9.78
N SER A 34 -2.14 -14.55 10.23
CA SER A 34 -2.39 -15.07 11.59
C SER A 34 -1.81 -14.16 12.67
N CYS A 35 -0.82 -13.34 12.32
CA CYS A 35 -0.24 -12.34 13.21
C CYS A 35 -1.04 -11.04 13.27
N VAL A 36 -2.07 -10.87 12.43
CA VAL A 36 -2.92 -9.67 12.47
C VAL A 36 -3.89 -9.80 13.64
N ARG A 37 -3.72 -8.94 14.65
CA ARG A 37 -4.59 -8.82 15.82
C ARG A 37 -5.82 -7.97 15.51
N ASN A 38 -5.68 -6.95 14.66
CA ASN A 38 -6.78 -6.07 14.29
C ASN A 38 -6.96 -5.99 12.76
N GLN A 39 -7.87 -6.81 12.24
CA GLN A 39 -8.19 -6.86 10.81
C GLN A 39 -8.83 -5.58 10.27
N SER A 40 -9.45 -4.75 11.12
CA SER A 40 -10.03 -3.49 10.66
C SER A 40 -8.96 -2.45 10.35
N LEU A 41 -7.81 -2.52 11.03
CA LEU A 41 -6.64 -1.68 10.78
C LEU A 41 -5.78 -2.23 9.65
N PHE A 42 -5.66 -3.55 9.52
CA PHE A 42 -4.73 -4.16 8.58
C PHE A 42 -5.41 -4.50 7.25
N ARG A 43 -5.52 -3.52 6.35
CA ARG A 43 -5.94 -3.75 4.96
C ARG A 43 -4.81 -3.47 3.99
N PHE A 44 -4.50 -4.47 3.16
CA PHE A 44 -3.47 -4.35 2.13
C PHE A 44 -3.72 -3.19 1.17
N SER A 45 -4.97 -3.05 0.71
CA SER A 45 -5.39 -2.08 -0.31
C SER A 45 -5.60 -0.66 0.21
N GLU A 46 -5.50 -0.42 1.52
CA GLU A 46 -5.69 0.92 2.04
C GLU A 46 -4.46 1.78 1.80
N SER A 47 -4.73 3.04 1.45
CA SER A 47 -3.74 4.10 1.39
C SER A 47 -3.07 4.24 2.77
N SER A 48 -1.77 4.46 2.73
CA SER A 48 -0.98 4.84 3.90
C SER A 48 -0.07 5.99 3.46
N PRO A 49 -0.05 7.11 4.19
CA PRO A 49 -0.76 7.39 5.45
C PRO A 49 -2.29 7.58 5.31
N ARG A 50 -3.02 7.48 6.42
CA ARG A 50 -4.46 7.83 6.54
C ARG A 50 -4.64 9.22 7.13
N ASP A 51 -5.76 9.88 6.86
CA ASP A 51 -6.06 11.23 7.34
C ASP A 51 -6.05 11.36 8.88
N ASP A 52 -6.32 10.28 9.60
CA ASP A 52 -6.35 10.22 11.07
C ASP A 52 -4.99 9.77 11.63
N SER A 53 -4.33 10.67 12.36
CA SER A 53 -3.06 10.43 13.05
C SER A 53 -3.14 9.29 14.07
N ALA A 54 -4.20 9.18 14.88
CA ALA A 54 -4.32 8.12 15.86
C ALA A 54 -4.37 6.74 15.19
N LEU A 55 -5.11 6.63 14.08
CA LEU A 55 -5.14 5.40 13.28
C LEU A 55 -3.78 5.09 12.63
N ASN A 56 -2.98 6.10 12.28
CA ASN A 56 -1.62 5.89 11.78
C ASN A 56 -0.68 5.34 12.87
N HIS A 57 -0.78 5.82 14.11
CA HIS A 57 -0.04 5.26 15.25
C HIS A 57 -0.44 3.81 15.51
N GLU A 58 -1.74 3.52 15.62
CA GLU A 58 -2.23 2.15 15.81
C GLU A 58 -1.80 1.22 14.67
N LEU A 59 -1.81 1.70 13.43
CA LEU A 59 -1.34 0.94 12.28
C LEU A 59 0.16 0.67 12.34
N SER A 60 0.99 1.63 12.77
CA SER A 60 2.44 1.40 12.93
C SER A 60 2.73 0.33 13.99
N GLU A 61 2.04 0.38 15.13
CA GLU A 61 2.17 -0.63 16.18
C GLU A 61 1.73 -2.03 15.70
N GLU A 62 0.63 -2.10 14.96
CA GLU A 62 0.16 -3.35 14.39
C GLU A 62 1.14 -3.91 13.36
N LEU A 63 1.71 -3.07 12.49
CA LEU A 63 2.75 -3.48 11.55
C LEU A 63 4.00 -3.97 12.27
N GLN A 64 4.42 -3.32 13.35
CA GLN A 64 5.55 -3.77 14.18
C GLN A 64 5.30 -5.18 14.72
N TYR A 65 4.08 -5.44 15.22
CA TYR A 65 3.71 -6.75 15.73
C TYR A 65 3.70 -7.82 14.63
N VAL A 66 3.06 -7.55 13.49
CA VAL A 66 3.00 -8.47 12.35
C VAL A 66 4.41 -8.81 11.83
N LEU A 67 5.30 -7.81 11.72
CA LEU A 67 6.68 -8.02 11.25
C LEU A 67 7.54 -8.84 12.21
N ALA A 68 7.30 -8.73 13.52
CA ALA A 68 7.98 -9.50 14.55
C ALA A 68 7.44 -10.93 14.66
N CYS A 69 6.13 -11.11 14.47
CA CYS A 69 5.45 -12.40 14.58
C CYS A 69 5.62 -13.30 13.35
N SER A 70 5.68 -12.73 12.13
CA SER A 70 5.61 -13.46 10.84
C SER A 70 6.81 -14.35 10.47
N GLY A 71 7.69 -14.71 11.41
CA GLY A 71 8.74 -15.70 11.20
C GLY A 71 9.70 -15.41 10.02
N PRO A 72 10.59 -16.35 9.66
CA PRO A 72 11.34 -16.29 8.41
C PRO A 72 10.47 -16.68 7.21
N LEU A 73 10.64 -15.99 6.08
CA LEU A 73 9.89 -16.23 4.84
C LEU A 73 10.83 -16.72 3.74
N HIS A 74 10.43 -17.70 2.96
CA HIS A 74 11.23 -18.32 1.90
C HIS A 74 10.67 -18.08 0.50
N CYS A 75 9.38 -17.82 0.39
CA CYS A 75 8.77 -17.49 -0.89
C CYS A 75 9.14 -16.06 -1.33
N PRO A 76 9.56 -15.84 -2.59
CA PRO A 76 9.87 -14.49 -3.07
C PRO A 76 8.71 -13.50 -2.93
N ILE A 77 7.47 -13.92 -3.22
CA ILE A 77 6.32 -13.00 -3.19
C ILE A 77 5.90 -12.61 -1.77
N SER A 78 6.06 -13.50 -0.78
CA SER A 78 5.80 -13.21 0.63
C SER A 78 6.90 -12.30 1.20
N GLN A 79 8.16 -12.46 0.78
CA GLN A 79 9.26 -11.55 1.12
C GLN A 79 9.02 -10.14 0.58
N ILE A 80 8.51 -10.03 -0.67
CA ILE A 80 8.09 -8.75 -1.24
C ILE A 80 6.94 -8.15 -0.42
N PHE A 81 5.93 -8.95 -0.07
CA PHE A 81 4.82 -8.48 0.78
C PHE A 81 5.30 -8.01 2.16
N ARG A 82 6.21 -8.74 2.82
CA ARG A 82 6.83 -8.31 4.09
C ARG A 82 7.60 -7.00 3.94
N SER A 83 8.34 -6.85 2.84
CA SER A 83 9.06 -5.61 2.54
C SER A 83 8.10 -4.43 2.37
N PHE A 84 6.93 -4.66 1.76
CA PHE A 84 5.86 -3.67 1.65
C PHE A 84 5.31 -3.27 3.02
N LEU A 85 5.05 -4.22 3.92
CA LEU A 85 4.61 -3.95 5.29
C LEU A 85 5.66 -3.14 6.08
N TYR A 86 6.94 -3.51 5.91
CA TYR A 86 8.06 -2.77 6.52
C TYR A 86 8.14 -1.33 6.02
N GLN A 87 8.03 -1.11 4.70
CA GLN A 87 8.01 0.24 4.13
C GLN A 87 6.83 1.06 4.65
N LYS A 88 5.62 0.48 4.72
CA LYS A 88 4.44 1.15 5.32
C LYS A 88 4.77 1.63 6.72
N LYS A 89 5.36 0.76 7.55
CA LYS A 89 5.74 1.11 8.92
C LYS A 89 6.74 2.26 8.95
N CYS A 90 7.83 2.16 8.19
CA CYS A 90 8.86 3.20 8.15
C CYS A 90 8.30 4.56 7.74
N ILE A 91 7.35 4.60 6.81
CA ILE A 91 6.67 5.83 6.40
C ILE A 91 5.88 6.43 7.56
N LEU A 92 5.09 5.62 8.27
CA LEU A 92 4.29 6.08 9.41
C LEU A 92 5.18 6.58 10.55
N ASP A 93 6.22 5.81 10.92
CA ASP A 93 7.17 6.22 11.95
C ASP A 93 7.88 7.52 11.58
N TYR A 94 8.34 7.63 10.34
CA TYR A 94 9.03 8.83 9.88
C TYR A 94 8.12 10.06 10.02
N TYR A 95 6.85 9.95 9.63
CA TYR A 95 5.87 11.03 9.81
C TYR A 95 5.68 11.40 11.28
N ASN A 96 5.41 10.39 12.12
CA ASN A 96 5.17 10.57 13.56
C ASN A 96 6.37 11.26 14.24
N GLU A 97 7.59 10.86 13.89
CA GLU A 97 8.82 11.38 14.52
C GLU A 97 9.23 12.76 14.01
N ASN A 98 8.93 13.11 12.76
CA ASN A 98 9.54 14.26 12.10
C ASN A 98 8.57 15.38 11.71
N LEU A 99 7.28 15.08 11.55
CA LEU A 99 6.31 16.00 10.94
C LEU A 99 5.06 16.20 11.78
N GLU A 100 4.57 15.15 12.46
CA GLU A 100 3.28 15.18 13.16
C GLU A 100 3.14 16.33 14.16
N ALA A 101 4.21 16.66 14.88
CA ALA A 101 4.20 17.73 15.89
C ALA A 101 3.90 19.13 15.31
N CYS A 102 4.17 19.36 14.02
CA CYS A 102 3.98 20.66 13.38
C CYS A 102 3.03 20.65 12.17
N ALA A 103 2.77 19.48 11.59
CA ALA A 103 1.85 19.29 10.47
C ALA A 103 1.04 17.99 10.66
N GLY A 104 -0.25 18.15 10.99
CA GLY A 104 -1.21 17.04 10.98
C GLY A 104 -1.37 16.44 9.57
N MET A 105 -1.79 15.17 9.50
CA MET A 105 -1.87 14.47 8.20
C MET A 105 -2.84 15.12 7.23
N PHE A 106 -3.92 15.72 7.74
CA PHE A 106 -4.84 16.53 6.93
C PHE A 106 -4.11 17.64 6.14
N VAL A 107 -3.15 18.34 6.77
CA VAL A 107 -2.36 19.39 6.11
C VAL A 107 -1.50 18.78 4.99
N VAL A 108 -0.85 17.65 5.27
CA VAL A 108 -0.02 16.95 4.27
C VAL A 108 -0.84 16.56 3.05
N LEU A 109 -2.01 15.96 3.25
CA LEU A 109 -2.90 15.54 2.18
C LEU A 109 -3.46 16.73 1.38
N GLU A 110 -3.76 17.84 2.06
CA GLU A 110 -4.20 19.06 1.39
C GLU A 110 -3.09 19.65 0.49
N VAL A 111 -1.86 19.70 0.98
CA VAL A 111 -0.69 20.17 0.24
C VAL A 111 -0.46 19.29 -0.99
N TRP A 112 -0.50 17.97 -0.82
CA TRP A 112 -0.44 17.05 -1.96
C TRP A 112 -1.53 17.44 -2.95
N ARG A 113 -2.82 17.36 -2.58
CA ARG A 113 -3.95 17.66 -3.47
C ARG A 113 -3.81 18.98 -4.25
N LYS A 114 -3.28 20.04 -3.62
CA LYS A 114 -3.09 21.35 -4.25
C LYS A 114 -1.91 21.41 -5.22
N CYS A 115 -0.82 20.71 -4.91
CA CYS A 115 0.45 20.80 -5.63
C CYS A 115 0.72 19.60 -6.54
N ALA A 116 -0.26 18.72 -6.71
CA ALA A 116 -0.29 17.69 -7.75
C ALA A 116 0.00 18.30 -9.12
N THR A 117 0.86 17.67 -9.90
CA THR A 117 0.97 17.99 -11.34
C THR A 117 0.11 17.06 -12.22
N SER A 118 -0.58 16.09 -11.60
CA SER A 118 -1.47 15.11 -12.23
C SER A 118 -2.77 14.97 -11.43
N ASP A 119 -3.81 14.43 -12.05
CA ASP A 119 -5.07 14.14 -11.34
C ASP A 119 -4.79 13.18 -10.16
N VAL A 120 -5.31 13.53 -8.99
CA VAL A 120 -5.12 12.80 -7.72
C VAL A 120 -5.61 11.36 -7.80
N ASP A 121 -6.56 11.10 -8.69
CA ASP A 121 -7.15 9.79 -8.94
C ASP A 121 -6.25 8.87 -9.80
N ASP A 122 -5.24 9.44 -10.47
CA ASP A 122 -4.22 8.68 -11.18
C ASP A 122 -3.01 8.47 -10.27
N PHE A 123 -2.64 7.20 -10.11
CA PHE A 123 -1.70 6.61 -9.17
C PHE A 123 -0.21 7.04 -9.32
N PHE A 124 0.03 8.25 -9.82
CA PHE A 124 1.34 8.89 -9.98
C PHE A 124 1.23 10.35 -9.58
N PHE A 125 1.37 10.62 -8.28
CA PHE A 125 1.48 11.99 -7.79
C PHE A 125 2.89 12.51 -8.02
N GLU A 126 3.13 13.10 -9.18
CA GLU A 126 4.21 14.07 -9.29
C GLU A 126 3.78 15.31 -8.52
N LEU A 127 4.67 15.78 -7.65
CA LEU A 127 4.43 16.91 -6.76
C LEU A 127 5.32 18.06 -7.22
N ASP A 128 4.74 19.22 -7.49
CA ASP A 128 5.54 20.44 -7.66
C ASP A 128 6.17 20.79 -6.30
N GLU A 129 7.47 20.49 -6.15
CA GLU A 129 8.18 20.70 -4.88
C GLU A 129 8.17 22.16 -4.42
N LYS A 130 8.17 23.13 -5.35
CA LYS A 130 8.13 24.55 -4.98
C LYS A 130 6.77 24.93 -4.43
N CYS A 131 5.71 24.52 -5.12
CA CYS A 131 4.35 24.66 -4.61
C CYS A 131 4.23 23.99 -3.24
N ALA A 132 4.69 22.75 -3.13
CA ALA A 132 4.46 21.94 -1.94
C ALA A 132 5.19 22.47 -0.71
N VAL A 133 6.43 22.97 -0.86
CA VAL A 133 7.15 23.62 0.25
C VAL A 133 6.43 24.89 0.71
N VAL A 134 5.96 25.72 -0.24
CA VAL A 134 5.24 26.96 0.08
C VAL A 134 3.93 26.66 0.81
N GLU A 135 3.10 25.79 0.25
CA GLU A 135 1.81 25.42 0.84
C GLU A 135 1.98 24.70 2.17
N PHE A 136 2.99 23.83 2.31
CA PHE A 136 3.29 23.14 3.56
C PHE A 136 3.64 24.12 4.68
N LEU A 137 4.52 25.08 4.43
CA LEU A 137 4.88 26.09 5.42
C LEU A 137 3.73 27.07 5.72
N ASN A 138 2.86 27.35 4.75
CA ASN A 138 1.71 28.22 4.95
C ASN A 138 0.59 27.60 5.80
N HIS A 139 0.41 26.27 5.74
CA HIS A 139 -0.69 25.57 6.40
C HIS A 139 -0.26 24.73 7.61
N SER A 140 0.99 24.84 8.04
CA SER A 140 1.52 24.14 9.21
C SER A 140 2.13 25.13 10.21
N THR A 141 2.53 24.62 11.38
CA THR A 141 3.40 25.36 12.31
C THR A 141 4.87 25.01 12.12
N CYS A 142 5.20 24.27 11.04
CA CYS A 142 6.55 23.85 10.72
C CYS A 142 7.40 25.03 10.22
N ASP A 143 8.71 24.88 10.27
CA ASP A 143 9.65 25.88 9.75
C ASP A 143 10.48 25.34 8.57
N ASN A 144 11.38 26.17 8.05
CA ASN A 144 12.17 25.83 6.86
C ASN A 144 13.04 24.56 7.02
N LYS A 145 13.46 24.15 8.23
CA LYS A 145 14.23 22.88 8.36
C LYS A 145 13.33 21.67 8.10
N ASP A 146 12.04 21.79 8.38
CA ASP A 146 11.07 20.69 8.24
C ASP A 146 10.58 20.51 6.79
N ALA A 147 10.72 21.53 5.94
CA ALA A 147 10.41 21.41 4.51
C ALA A 147 11.17 20.25 3.84
N SER A 148 12.46 20.08 4.15
CA SER A 148 13.26 18.96 3.64
C SER A 148 12.74 17.60 4.11
N ARG A 149 12.25 17.53 5.35
CA ARG A 149 11.67 16.31 5.93
C ARG A 149 10.35 15.96 5.27
N PHE A 150 9.53 16.96 4.98
CA PHE A 150 8.28 16.81 4.26
C PHE A 150 8.47 16.29 2.83
N LEU A 151 9.47 16.81 2.10
CA LEU A 151 9.80 16.30 0.77
C LEU A 151 10.32 14.86 0.83
N LEU A 152 11.17 14.52 1.81
CA LEU A 152 11.61 13.14 2.01
C LEU A 152 10.41 12.22 2.32
N PHE A 153 9.52 12.62 3.22
CA PHE A 153 8.31 11.86 3.53
C PHE A 153 7.46 11.60 2.28
N THR A 154 7.21 12.63 1.48
CA THR A 154 6.49 12.52 0.20
C THR A 154 7.16 11.49 -0.72
N ASN A 155 8.49 11.54 -0.85
CA ASN A 155 9.22 10.60 -1.69
C ASN A 155 9.16 9.15 -1.17
N LEU A 156 9.18 8.95 0.16
CA LEU A 156 8.97 7.63 0.76
C LEU A 156 7.58 7.09 0.43
N VAL A 157 6.54 7.92 0.56
CA VAL A 157 5.16 7.56 0.18
C VAL A 157 5.05 7.23 -1.30
N ARG A 158 5.67 8.02 -2.18
CA ARG A 158 5.73 7.72 -3.62
C ARG A 158 6.39 6.36 -3.90
N SER A 159 7.49 6.04 -3.21
CA SER A 159 8.22 4.79 -3.42
C SER A 159 7.38 3.54 -3.13
N ILE A 160 6.51 3.62 -2.12
CA ILE A 160 5.64 2.49 -1.78
C ILE A 160 4.50 2.33 -2.79
N TYR A 161 3.97 3.43 -3.36
CA TYR A 161 2.99 3.35 -4.46
C TYR A 161 3.58 2.71 -5.72
N VAL A 162 4.82 3.04 -6.08
CA VAL A 162 5.52 2.39 -7.20
C VAL A 162 5.65 0.88 -6.95
N SER A 163 5.98 0.50 -5.71
CA SER A 163 6.07 -0.90 -5.30
C SER A 163 4.69 -1.60 -5.34
N ALA A 164 3.63 -0.94 -4.87
CA ALA A 164 2.25 -1.44 -4.92
C ALA A 164 1.77 -1.65 -6.36
N ASN A 165 2.03 -0.72 -7.27
CA ASN A 165 1.63 -0.85 -8.67
C ASN A 165 2.36 -2.02 -9.36
N ARG A 166 3.63 -2.24 -9.01
CA ARG A 166 4.44 -3.30 -9.61
C ARG A 166 4.10 -4.70 -9.11
N TYR A 167 3.93 -4.86 -7.80
CA TYR A 167 3.79 -6.19 -7.17
C TYR A 167 2.39 -6.45 -6.61
N GLY A 168 1.57 -5.42 -6.47
CA GLY A 168 0.24 -5.50 -5.90
C GLY A 168 -0.71 -6.45 -6.62
N PRO A 169 -0.75 -6.52 -7.96
CA PRO A 169 -1.57 -7.50 -8.66
C PRO A 169 -1.25 -8.95 -8.26
N GLU A 170 0.03 -9.30 -8.16
CA GLU A 170 0.46 -10.64 -7.77
C GLU A 170 0.16 -10.93 -6.28
N ILE A 171 0.50 -9.99 -5.39
CA ILE A 171 0.22 -10.08 -3.96
C ILE A 171 -1.29 -10.22 -3.68
N LYS A 172 -2.12 -9.48 -4.43
CA LYS A 172 -3.58 -9.48 -4.29
C LYS A 172 -4.17 -10.88 -4.43
N HIS A 173 -3.69 -11.69 -5.39
CA HIS A 173 -4.20 -13.04 -5.57
C HIS A 173 -3.98 -13.94 -4.35
N TYR A 174 -2.83 -13.83 -3.67
CA TYR A 174 -2.57 -14.57 -2.43
C TYR A 174 -3.47 -14.11 -1.28
N ILE A 175 -3.68 -12.80 -1.15
CA ILE A 175 -4.53 -12.21 -0.10
C ILE A 175 -6.00 -12.61 -0.28
N GLU A 176 -6.51 -12.53 -1.52
CA GLU A 176 -7.89 -12.91 -1.84
C GLU A 176 -8.14 -14.38 -1.54
N LYS A 177 -7.17 -15.26 -1.84
CA LYS A 177 -7.28 -16.70 -1.56
C LYS A 177 -7.43 -16.99 -0.06
N ILE A 178 -6.72 -16.24 0.78
CA ILE A 178 -6.72 -16.43 2.23
C ILE A 178 -7.98 -15.84 2.87
N ARG A 179 -8.46 -14.68 2.37
CA ARG A 179 -9.72 -14.07 2.85
C ARG A 179 -10.96 -14.95 2.63
N ILE A 180 -10.93 -15.86 1.67
CA ILE A 180 -12.03 -16.81 1.42
C ILE A 180 -12.04 -17.96 2.45
N SER A 181 -10.98 -18.10 3.26
CA SER A 181 -10.81 -19.21 4.21
C SER A 181 -11.19 -18.87 5.67
N PHE A 182 -11.73 -17.67 5.91
CA PHE A 182 -12.19 -17.18 7.23
C PHE A 182 -13.65 -16.74 7.19
#